data_AF-A0A969WHH9-F1
#
_entry.id   AF-A0A969WHH9-F1
#
_cell.length_a   1.000
_cell.length_b   1.000
_cell.length_c   1.000
_cell.angle_alpha   90.00
_cell.angle_beta   90.00
_cell.angle_gamma   90.00
#
_symmetry.space_group_name_H-M   'P 1'
#
loop_
_entity.id
_entity.type
_entity.pdbx_description
1 polymer ?
#
loop_
_entity_poly.entity_id
_entity_poly.type
_entity_poly.pdbx_seq_one_letter_code
_entity_poly.pdbx_strand_id
1 'polypeptide(L)'
;MKQPINSKSRSGTVPPFNKFLHSNSHPSRIAWLALLLAVVTAVLLISSGGAVQPASITNAQTGALPIIPDENPNLFGMTTPAGSGRHLGTPQTTVYKVTNLNSSGPGSLREALEAEGPRVVVFEVSGNIDCTPYERLSIDNPYITVAGQTAPSPGITLKGCELNVSASDVLLQHIRIRVDDLNDPSQGSNQWSERDSMKVGGDRVVIDHSSFSWATDENVQTRGNSLTFRHNIISEGLHSPLHDKGPHSRGLLMMNQGASGTRNEGQNLAVIGNLFAHNMARNPTVNGGATAVGANNLVYSVNVGPKASDDGERLFVSYMNNVVKETFKPYYFVVYTVNPQTRVYLGTHLLDDQTYTYPDIWEEVGMGFGIVPDINRASSPPISVPGLVLKPVDEVEAWVLANAGARPIDRDPVDARIINDVKNGTGGIIVSQDDVGGWPDLSENYRAFDIPANPNEIQPSGYTALEELLHAYACEVEGGTDCGAPLTLHGTPADQAIYLDWEVNTTIPITSTWQISYDGPTGDQTSPITGMLEPTRAYTLTGLTNYTSYAITLNAMLDSTPILTDTVTVMPTDRFSYLPLITK
;
A
#
# COMPACT_ATOMS: atom_id res chain seq x y z
N MET A 1 -1.64 41.52 49.96
CA MET A 1 -0.70 41.52 51.11
C MET A 1 -0.80 40.14 51.77
N LYS A 2 0.29 39.37 51.74
CA LYS A 2 0.65 38.14 52.50
C LYS A 2 -0.45 37.15 52.97
N GLN A 3 -0.38 35.93 52.43
CA GLN A 3 -0.79 34.63 53.01
C GLN A 3 -0.14 34.36 54.41
N PRO A 4 -0.54 33.37 55.27
CA PRO A 4 -0.80 31.96 54.90
C PRO A 4 -1.69 31.02 55.78
N ILE A 5 -1.95 29.84 55.19
CA ILE A 5 -2.04 28.45 55.73
C ILE A 5 -2.96 28.13 56.93
N ASN A 6 -3.87 27.17 56.74
CA ASN A 6 -4.02 26.06 57.69
C ASN A 6 -4.53 24.76 57.05
N SER A 7 -3.81 23.69 57.35
CA SER A 7 -4.01 22.30 56.92
C SER A 7 -5.15 21.64 57.71
N LYS A 8 -5.92 20.76 57.04
CA LYS A 8 -6.81 19.80 57.71
C LYS A 8 -6.60 18.40 57.15
N SER A 9 -6.04 17.55 57.99
CA SER A 9 -6.09 16.10 57.92
C SER A 9 -7.53 15.60 58.10
N ARG A 10 -7.98 14.67 57.25
CA ARG A 10 -9.05 13.73 57.60
C ARG A 10 -8.73 12.32 57.12
N SER A 11 -8.46 11.48 58.11
CA SER A 11 -8.59 10.03 58.11
C SER A 11 -9.99 9.61 57.64
N GLY A 12 -10.05 8.73 56.64
CA GLY A 12 -11.27 8.04 56.21
C GLY A 12 -11.10 6.53 56.38
N THR A 13 -11.68 6.01 57.44
CA THR A 13 -11.80 4.59 57.80
C THR A 13 -12.77 3.85 56.89
N VAL A 14 -12.37 2.66 56.44
CA VAL A 14 -13.18 1.66 55.72
C VAL A 14 -14.22 1.03 56.67
N PRO A 15 -15.51 0.91 56.31
CA PRO A 15 -16.47 0.13 57.08
C PRO A 15 -16.60 -1.33 56.57
N PRO A 16 -17.10 -2.25 57.42
CA PRO A 16 -16.71 -3.66 57.38
C PRO A 16 -17.67 -4.57 56.59
N PHE A 17 -17.10 -5.62 56.01
CA PHE A 17 -17.79 -6.82 55.55
C PHE A 17 -18.27 -7.66 56.76
N ASN A 18 -19.56 -8.00 56.81
CA ASN A 18 -20.01 -9.16 57.58
C ASN A 18 -21.25 -9.83 56.99
N LYS A 19 -21.02 -11.07 56.53
CA LYS A 19 -21.79 -12.30 56.73
C LYS A 19 -23.33 -12.26 56.70
N PHE A 20 -23.87 -13.05 55.76
CA PHE A 20 -24.95 -14.00 56.03
C PHE A 20 -24.54 -15.40 55.52
N LEU A 21 -24.37 -16.33 56.48
CA LEU A 21 -24.51 -17.79 56.35
C LEU A 21 -26.01 -18.09 56.61
N HIS A 22 -26.70 -19.16 56.19
CA HIS A 22 -26.44 -20.50 55.67
C HIS A 22 -27.81 -21.03 55.15
N SER A 23 -27.84 -21.91 54.14
CA SER A 23 -28.55 -23.20 54.27
C SER A 23 -28.22 -24.14 53.11
N ASN A 24 -27.83 -25.37 53.49
CA ASN A 24 -27.42 -26.50 52.67
C ASN A 24 -28.54 -27.11 51.81
N SER A 25 -28.18 -27.63 50.63
CA SER A 25 -28.54 -28.99 50.21
C SER A 25 -27.76 -29.41 48.95
N HIS A 26 -26.84 -30.35 49.10
CA HIS A 26 -26.23 -31.10 47.99
C HIS A 26 -27.22 -32.11 47.40
N PRO A 27 -27.20 -32.34 46.07
CA PRO A 27 -27.51 -33.64 45.51
C PRO A 27 -26.22 -34.44 45.22
N SER A 28 -26.37 -35.74 45.43
CA SER A 28 -25.37 -36.80 45.55
C SER A 28 -24.70 -37.23 44.25
N ARG A 29 -23.49 -37.79 44.44
CA ARG A 29 -22.61 -38.50 43.51
C ARG A 29 -23.28 -39.72 42.84
N ILE A 30 -24.24 -39.55 41.93
CA ILE A 30 -24.76 -40.62 41.03
C ILE A 30 -25.11 -40.05 39.63
N ALA A 31 -24.42 -38.99 39.17
CA ALA A 31 -24.61 -38.44 37.81
C ALA A 31 -23.36 -38.59 36.90
N TRP A 32 -22.29 -39.21 37.39
CA TRP A 32 -21.00 -39.35 36.70
C TRP A 32 -20.68 -40.79 36.24
N LEU A 33 -21.71 -41.63 36.05
CA LEU A 33 -21.54 -43.04 35.64
C LEU A 33 -22.38 -43.45 34.41
N ALA A 34 -23.08 -42.52 33.76
CA ALA A 34 -23.88 -42.80 32.56
C ALA A 34 -23.24 -42.32 31.23
N LEU A 35 -22.09 -41.64 31.27
CA LEU A 35 -21.39 -41.16 30.06
C LEU A 35 -20.05 -41.88 29.79
N LEU A 36 -19.83 -43.03 30.43
CA LEU A 36 -18.60 -43.83 30.33
C LEU A 36 -18.83 -45.21 29.66
N LEU A 37 -20.01 -45.42 29.05
CA LEU A 37 -20.37 -46.68 28.38
C LEU A 37 -20.73 -46.54 26.89
N ALA A 38 -20.42 -45.39 26.27
CA ALA A 38 -20.58 -45.17 24.83
C ALA A 38 -19.25 -45.01 24.06
N VAL A 39 -18.11 -45.14 24.74
CA VAL A 39 -16.75 -44.95 24.15
C VAL A 39 -15.97 -46.27 24.02
N VAL A 40 -16.54 -47.41 24.42
CA VAL A 40 -15.83 -48.71 24.43
C VAL A 40 -16.14 -49.62 23.23
N THR A 41 -16.92 -49.17 22.24
CA THR A 41 -17.20 -49.94 21.00
C THR A 41 -16.90 -49.16 19.73
N ALA A 42 -15.69 -48.61 19.62
CA ALA A 42 -15.09 -48.25 18.32
C ALA A 42 -13.54 -48.22 18.33
N VAL A 43 -12.89 -48.89 19.28
CA VAL A 43 -11.44 -49.11 19.26
C VAL A 43 -11.18 -50.60 19.16
N LEU A 44 -11.33 -51.14 17.94
CA LEU A 44 -10.75 -52.40 17.47
C LEU A 44 -11.22 -52.61 16.03
N LEU A 45 -10.51 -51.99 15.09
CA LEU A 45 -10.27 -52.40 13.70
C LEU A 45 -9.70 -51.20 12.95
N ILE A 46 -8.38 -51.23 12.73
CA ILE A 46 -7.62 -50.81 11.54
C ILE A 46 -6.19 -50.59 12.01
N SER A 47 -5.42 -51.67 11.95
CA SER A 47 -3.97 -51.66 11.85
C SER A 47 -3.60 -51.57 10.37
N SER A 48 -3.21 -50.40 9.91
CA SER A 48 -2.29 -50.22 8.78
C SER A 48 -1.86 -48.76 8.71
N GLY A 49 -0.56 -48.54 8.55
CA GLY A 49 0.04 -47.21 8.49
C GLY A 49 -0.58 -46.37 7.38
N GLY A 50 -0.99 -45.16 7.73
CA GLY A 50 -1.33 -44.09 6.80
C GLY A 50 -0.71 -42.81 7.35
N ALA A 51 0.21 -42.24 6.59
CA ALA A 51 0.71 -40.89 6.84
C ALA A 51 -0.49 -39.93 6.87
N VAL A 52 -0.55 -39.07 7.88
CA VAL A 52 -1.47 -37.93 7.87
C VAL A 52 -0.98 -36.99 6.77
N GLN A 53 -1.59 -37.09 5.59
CA GLN A 53 -1.39 -36.08 4.55
C GLN A 53 -1.96 -34.74 5.06
N PRO A 54 -1.25 -33.62 4.85
CA PRO A 54 -1.86 -32.31 5.01
C PRO A 54 -3.08 -32.24 4.09
N ALA A 55 -4.17 -31.64 4.57
CA ALA A 55 -5.35 -31.41 3.76
C ALA A 55 -4.96 -30.53 2.56
N SER A 56 -4.74 -31.17 1.41
CA SER A 56 -4.62 -30.51 0.13
C SER A 56 -5.97 -29.93 -0.21
N ILE A 57 -6.15 -28.63 0.05
CA ILE A 57 -7.26 -27.87 -0.55
C ILE A 57 -6.88 -27.64 -2.01
N THR A 58 -7.00 -28.68 -2.84
CA THR A 58 -6.91 -28.52 -4.29
C THR A 58 -8.25 -27.99 -4.78
N ASN A 59 -8.43 -26.68 -4.69
CA ASN A 59 -9.30 -25.95 -5.62
C ASN A 59 -8.38 -25.09 -6.49
N ALA A 60 -7.71 -25.75 -7.44
CA ALA A 60 -7.29 -25.08 -8.65
C ALA A 60 -8.58 -24.79 -9.46
N GLN A 61 -9.25 -23.69 -9.13
CA GLN A 61 -9.96 -22.96 -10.19
C GLN A 61 -8.86 -22.48 -11.13
N THR A 62 -8.98 -22.81 -12.40
CA THR A 62 -8.22 -22.22 -13.49
C THR A 62 -8.57 -20.74 -13.61
N GLY A 63 -7.63 -19.81 -13.50
CA GLY A 63 -7.24 -19.18 -12.22
C GLY A 63 -7.90 -17.81 -12.13
N ALA A 64 -8.37 -17.39 -10.94
CA ALA A 64 -9.06 -16.11 -10.78
C ALA A 64 -8.17 -14.94 -11.23
N LEU A 65 -8.73 -14.02 -12.03
CA LEU A 65 -8.03 -12.86 -12.56
C LEU A 65 -7.68 -11.90 -11.40
N PRO A 66 -6.38 -11.57 -11.17
CA PRO A 66 -6.01 -10.59 -10.16
C PRO A 66 -6.57 -9.20 -10.52
N ILE A 67 -6.63 -8.27 -9.56
CA ILE A 67 -7.11 -6.90 -9.82
C ILE A 67 -5.98 -5.98 -10.34
N ILE A 68 -4.74 -6.32 -9.99
CA ILE A 68 -3.51 -5.73 -10.55
C ILE A 68 -2.94 -6.73 -11.57
N PRO A 69 -2.66 -6.32 -12.82
CA PRO A 69 -2.19 -7.21 -13.87
C PRO A 69 -0.84 -7.83 -13.53
N ASP A 70 -0.59 -9.02 -14.06
CA ASP A 70 0.63 -9.83 -13.89
C ASP A 70 1.02 -10.20 -12.44
N GLU A 71 0.22 -9.80 -11.46
CA GLU A 71 0.45 -10.12 -10.06
C GLU A 71 -0.07 -11.52 -9.70
N ASN A 72 0.49 -12.10 -8.64
CA ASN A 72 0.09 -13.42 -8.18
C ASN A 72 -1.37 -13.41 -7.66
N PRO A 73 -2.30 -14.15 -8.28
CA PRO A 73 -3.70 -14.19 -7.85
C PRO A 73 -3.91 -14.86 -6.49
N ASN A 74 -2.92 -15.58 -5.97
CA ASN A 74 -2.97 -16.14 -4.61
C ASN A 74 -2.60 -15.13 -3.53
N LEU A 75 -2.10 -13.94 -3.90
CA LEU A 75 -1.85 -12.88 -2.93
C LEU A 75 -3.18 -12.46 -2.30
N PHE A 76 -3.17 -12.22 -0.99
CA PHE A 76 -4.42 -12.12 -0.23
C PHE A 76 -5.25 -10.90 -0.66
N GLY A 77 -6.50 -11.15 -1.04
CA GLY A 77 -7.40 -10.12 -1.56
C GLY A 77 -7.20 -9.76 -3.04
N MET A 78 -6.14 -10.25 -3.69
CA MET A 78 -5.75 -9.82 -5.04
C MET A 78 -6.78 -10.19 -6.12
N THR A 79 -7.65 -11.16 -5.88
CA THR A 79 -8.71 -11.57 -6.83
C THR A 79 -10.04 -10.87 -6.58
N THR A 80 -10.05 -9.79 -5.79
CA THR A 80 -11.24 -8.96 -5.64
C THR A 80 -11.70 -8.40 -6.99
N PRO A 81 -13.01 -8.35 -7.29
CA PRO A 81 -13.50 -7.60 -8.43
C PRO A 81 -13.38 -6.08 -8.22
N ALA A 82 -13.22 -5.60 -6.98
CA ALA A 82 -13.24 -4.17 -6.62
C ALA A 82 -14.34 -3.40 -7.38
N GLY A 83 -14.01 -2.24 -7.95
CA GLY A 83 -14.92 -1.41 -8.73
C GLY A 83 -15.30 -1.94 -10.11
N SER A 84 -14.69 -3.03 -10.60
CA SER A 84 -14.84 -3.46 -12.02
C SER A 84 -16.24 -3.92 -12.40
N GLY A 85 -17.04 -4.37 -11.44
CA GLY A 85 -18.36 -4.96 -11.70
C GLY A 85 -18.32 -6.33 -12.39
N ARG A 86 -17.14 -6.93 -12.65
CA ARG A 86 -17.02 -8.22 -13.36
C ARG A 86 -17.73 -9.40 -12.67
N HIS A 87 -18.06 -9.26 -11.38
CA HIS A 87 -18.80 -10.26 -10.61
C HIS A 87 -20.31 -10.31 -10.91
N LEU A 88 -20.86 -9.34 -11.66
CA LEU A 88 -22.31 -9.21 -11.93
C LEU A 88 -22.83 -10.06 -13.10
N GLY A 89 -22.02 -10.95 -13.67
CA GLY A 89 -22.35 -11.77 -14.84
C GLY A 89 -22.27 -10.98 -16.17
N THR A 90 -22.84 -9.77 -16.21
CA THR A 90 -22.50 -8.74 -17.19
C THR A 90 -21.82 -7.60 -16.44
N PRO A 91 -20.54 -7.28 -16.73
CA PRO A 91 -19.83 -6.22 -16.03
C PRO A 91 -20.58 -4.90 -16.12
N GLN A 92 -20.68 -4.22 -14.98
CA GLN A 92 -21.29 -2.92 -14.90
C GLN A 92 -20.66 -2.15 -13.74
N THR A 93 -20.10 -0.98 -14.05
CA THR A 93 -19.57 -0.03 -13.06
C THR A 93 -20.01 1.38 -13.36
N THR A 94 -20.11 2.20 -12.31
CA THR A 94 -20.29 3.65 -12.42
C THR A 94 -18.95 4.35 -12.26
N VAL A 95 -18.59 5.22 -13.21
CA VAL A 95 -17.39 6.05 -13.10
C VAL A 95 -17.75 7.36 -12.40
N TYR A 96 -17.11 7.62 -11.25
CA TYR A 96 -17.18 8.89 -10.55
C TYR A 96 -15.92 9.69 -10.85
N LYS A 97 -16.11 10.89 -11.42
CA LYS A 97 -15.04 11.85 -11.69
C LYS A 97 -14.94 12.83 -10.54
N VAL A 98 -13.80 12.84 -9.85
CA VAL A 98 -13.46 13.89 -8.90
C VAL A 98 -12.97 15.09 -9.69
N THR A 99 -13.73 16.19 -9.67
CA THR A 99 -13.53 17.37 -10.51
C THR A 99 -13.15 18.62 -9.72
N ASN A 100 -13.12 18.51 -8.39
CA ASN A 100 -12.72 19.59 -7.49
C ASN A 100 -12.09 19.05 -6.21
N LEU A 101 -11.40 19.93 -5.48
CA LEU A 101 -10.66 19.61 -4.26
C LEU A 101 -11.46 19.88 -2.97
N ASN A 102 -12.77 20.15 -3.08
CA ASN A 102 -13.61 20.36 -1.89
C ASN A 102 -13.76 19.04 -1.13
N SER A 103 -13.82 19.09 0.20
CA SER A 103 -13.99 17.90 1.04
C SER A 103 -15.38 17.26 0.93
N SER A 104 -16.36 17.95 0.35
CA SER A 104 -17.74 17.47 0.14
C SER A 104 -18.45 18.19 -1.00
N GLY A 105 -19.62 17.67 -1.38
CA GLY A 105 -20.49 18.21 -2.43
C GLY A 105 -20.27 17.56 -3.81
N PRO A 106 -21.06 17.98 -4.82
CA PRO A 106 -20.98 17.40 -6.16
C PRO A 106 -19.56 17.49 -6.76
N GLY A 107 -19.09 16.39 -7.34
CA GLY A 107 -17.76 16.27 -7.95
C GLY A 107 -16.60 16.14 -6.95
N SER A 108 -16.88 16.01 -5.65
CA SER A 108 -15.87 15.75 -4.62
C SER A 108 -15.52 14.27 -4.51
N LEU A 109 -14.38 13.96 -3.90
CA LEU A 109 -14.02 12.58 -3.56
C LEU A 109 -15.05 11.95 -2.63
N ARG A 110 -15.55 12.68 -1.64
CA ARG A 110 -16.53 12.17 -0.67
C ARG A 110 -17.78 11.60 -1.32
N GLU A 111 -18.35 12.32 -2.30
CA GLU A 111 -19.52 11.85 -3.04
C GLU A 111 -19.28 10.48 -3.69
N ALA A 112 -18.09 10.28 -4.26
CA ALA A 112 -17.71 9.02 -4.91
C ALA A 112 -17.47 7.87 -3.89
N LEU A 113 -16.86 8.17 -2.75
CA LEU A 113 -16.58 7.17 -1.71
C LEU A 113 -17.88 6.66 -1.04
N GLU A 114 -18.83 7.56 -0.80
CA GLU A 114 -20.10 7.27 -0.11
C GLU A 114 -21.15 6.61 -1.04
N ALA A 115 -20.97 6.67 -2.35
CA ALA A 115 -21.88 6.04 -3.31
C ALA A 115 -22.00 4.51 -3.16
N GLU A 116 -23.12 3.96 -3.62
CA GLU A 116 -23.41 2.52 -3.61
C GLU A 116 -23.12 1.86 -4.96
N GLY A 117 -22.98 0.53 -4.95
CA GLY A 117 -22.76 -0.30 -6.13
C GLY A 117 -21.31 -0.29 -6.65
N PRO A 118 -21.00 -1.16 -7.65
CA PRO A 118 -19.69 -1.17 -8.27
C PRO A 118 -19.34 0.18 -8.88
N ARG A 119 -18.21 0.74 -8.44
CA ARG A 119 -17.80 2.08 -8.86
C ARG A 119 -16.29 2.22 -8.97
N VAL A 120 -15.88 3.02 -9.94
CA VAL A 120 -14.49 3.43 -10.14
C VAL A 120 -14.42 4.93 -9.92
N VAL A 121 -13.53 5.35 -9.03
CA VAL A 121 -13.24 6.76 -8.75
C VAL A 121 -11.98 7.15 -9.52
N VAL A 122 -12.12 8.13 -10.41
CA VAL A 122 -11.03 8.73 -11.18
C VAL A 122 -10.91 10.21 -10.85
N PHE A 123 -9.72 10.77 -11.03
CA PHE A 123 -9.39 12.15 -10.67
C PHE A 123 -9.12 12.96 -11.92
N GLU A 124 -9.90 14.01 -12.14
CA GLU A 124 -9.61 15.04 -13.16
C GLU A 124 -8.81 16.20 -12.57
N VAL A 125 -8.57 16.20 -11.25
CA VAL A 125 -7.81 17.22 -10.52
C VAL A 125 -6.64 16.64 -9.74
N SER A 126 -5.63 17.45 -9.50
CA SER A 126 -4.51 17.16 -8.60
C SER A 126 -4.37 18.23 -7.52
N GLY A 127 -3.62 17.94 -6.46
CA GLY A 127 -3.43 18.86 -5.32
C GLY A 127 -3.94 18.28 -4.00
N ASN A 128 -4.32 19.17 -3.07
CA ASN A 128 -4.75 18.80 -1.73
C ASN A 128 -6.28 18.84 -1.62
N ILE A 129 -6.90 17.72 -1.27
CA ILE A 129 -8.25 17.71 -0.70
C ILE A 129 -8.09 18.00 0.78
N ASP A 130 -8.50 19.20 1.20
CA ASP A 130 -8.22 19.73 2.53
C ASP A 130 -9.37 19.40 3.51
N CYS A 131 -9.07 18.54 4.48
CA CYS A 131 -9.92 18.13 5.59
C CYS A 131 -9.56 18.85 6.90
N THR A 132 -8.74 19.91 6.87
CA THR A 132 -8.29 20.57 8.10
C THR A 132 -9.46 21.21 8.87
N PRO A 133 -9.41 21.21 10.22
CA PRO A 133 -8.33 20.65 11.05
C PRO A 133 -8.36 19.13 11.14
N TYR A 134 -9.51 18.49 10.91
CA TYR A 134 -9.67 17.05 10.80
C TYR A 134 -11.01 16.68 10.19
N GLU A 135 -11.05 15.73 9.24
CA GLU A 135 -12.28 15.14 8.74
C GLU A 135 -12.07 13.65 8.42
N ARG A 136 -13.07 12.82 8.75
CA ARG A 136 -13.07 11.41 8.38
C ARG A 136 -13.75 11.22 7.03
N LEU A 137 -13.06 10.59 6.09
CA LEU A 137 -13.61 10.04 4.86
C LEU A 137 -13.86 8.54 5.07
N SER A 138 -14.97 8.00 4.57
CA SER A 138 -15.32 6.59 4.77
C SER A 138 -15.69 5.90 3.46
N ILE A 139 -15.20 4.68 3.30
CA ILE A 139 -15.63 3.72 2.29
C ILE A 139 -16.43 2.64 3.03
N ASP A 140 -17.74 2.83 3.07
CA ASP A 140 -18.66 1.91 3.78
C ASP A 140 -19.38 0.95 2.82
N ASN A 141 -19.44 1.29 1.53
CA ASN A 141 -20.06 0.48 0.49
C ASN A 141 -19.02 -0.30 -0.34
N PRO A 142 -19.22 -1.62 -0.58
CA PRO A 142 -18.25 -2.48 -1.25
C PRO A 142 -18.11 -2.19 -2.74
N TYR A 143 -17.19 -2.90 -3.39
CA TYR A 143 -16.97 -2.87 -4.85
C TYR A 143 -16.53 -1.50 -5.34
N ILE A 144 -15.37 -1.05 -4.89
CA ILE A 144 -14.81 0.24 -5.28
C ILE A 144 -13.35 0.13 -5.68
N THR A 145 -13.00 0.81 -6.77
CA THR A 145 -11.62 1.12 -7.13
C THR A 145 -11.40 2.62 -6.98
N VAL A 146 -10.44 3.04 -6.16
CA VAL A 146 -9.95 4.42 -6.08
C VAL A 146 -8.64 4.51 -6.86
N ALA A 147 -8.69 5.09 -8.07
CA ALA A 147 -7.59 5.09 -9.02
C ALA A 147 -6.83 6.43 -9.00
N GLY A 148 -6.00 6.65 -7.98
CA GLY A 148 -5.21 7.88 -7.81
C GLY A 148 -4.23 8.16 -8.96
N GLN A 149 -3.83 7.15 -9.72
CA GLN A 149 -2.92 7.27 -10.88
C GLN A 149 -3.49 8.16 -11.98
N THR A 150 -4.81 8.31 -12.02
CA THR A 150 -5.51 9.13 -13.01
C THR A 150 -5.38 10.63 -12.76
N ALA A 151 -5.05 11.03 -11.52
CA ALA A 151 -4.82 12.43 -11.18
C ALA A 151 -3.64 12.99 -12.01
N PRO A 152 -3.74 14.22 -12.55
CA PRO A 152 -2.58 14.91 -13.11
C PRO A 152 -1.43 14.99 -12.12
N SER A 153 -0.19 15.21 -12.57
CA SER A 153 0.90 15.56 -11.66
C SER A 153 0.50 16.81 -10.83
N PRO A 154 0.83 16.90 -9.54
CA PRO A 154 1.67 15.98 -8.76
C PRO A 154 0.89 14.80 -8.13
N GLY A 155 -0.35 14.54 -8.51
CA GLY A 155 -1.25 13.55 -7.91
C GLY A 155 -2.17 14.14 -6.83
N ILE A 156 -2.93 13.29 -6.14
CA ILE A 156 -3.88 13.71 -5.10
C ILE A 156 -3.35 13.43 -3.68
N THR A 157 -3.54 14.39 -2.79
CA THR A 157 -3.20 14.28 -1.37
C THR A 157 -4.43 14.57 -0.52
N LEU A 158 -4.72 13.69 0.43
CA LEU A 158 -5.70 13.91 1.48
C LEU A 158 -4.99 14.61 2.64
N LYS A 159 -5.30 15.89 2.85
CA LYS A 159 -4.65 16.75 3.83
C LYS A 159 -5.49 16.86 5.09
N GLY A 160 -4.96 16.45 6.24
CA GLY A 160 -5.69 16.48 7.50
C GLY A 160 -6.78 15.41 7.64
N CYS A 161 -6.88 14.48 6.69
CA CYS A 161 -7.96 13.50 6.66
C CYS A 161 -7.55 12.18 7.34
N GLU A 162 -8.52 11.50 7.96
CA GLU A 162 -8.46 10.04 8.20
C GLU A 162 -9.32 9.34 7.14
N LEU A 163 -8.79 8.30 6.49
CA LEU A 163 -9.57 7.44 5.60
C LEU A 163 -9.91 6.10 6.28
N ASN A 164 -11.19 5.84 6.45
CA ASN A 164 -11.70 4.58 6.97
C ASN A 164 -12.25 3.69 5.84
N VAL A 165 -11.65 2.52 5.66
CA VAL A 165 -12.08 1.51 4.68
C VAL A 165 -12.79 0.38 5.42
N SER A 166 -14.09 0.55 5.67
CA SER A 166 -14.92 -0.46 6.34
C SER A 166 -15.51 -1.49 5.38
N ALA A 167 -15.64 -1.16 4.10
CA ALA A 167 -16.18 -2.04 3.08
C ALA A 167 -15.21 -3.13 2.62
N SER A 168 -15.76 -4.24 2.12
CA SER A 168 -15.02 -5.30 1.42
C SER A 168 -14.90 -5.02 -0.08
N ASP A 169 -14.00 -5.74 -0.75
CA ASP A 169 -13.78 -5.65 -2.19
C ASP A 169 -13.39 -4.24 -2.64
N VAL A 170 -12.20 -3.83 -2.20
CA VAL A 170 -11.65 -2.48 -2.40
C VAL A 170 -10.27 -2.56 -3.04
N LEU A 171 -10.05 -1.79 -4.10
CA LEU A 171 -8.73 -1.43 -4.59
C LEU A 171 -8.52 0.06 -4.36
N LEU A 172 -7.39 0.44 -3.77
CA LEU A 172 -6.99 1.84 -3.59
C LEU A 172 -5.52 1.98 -3.99
N GLN A 173 -5.27 2.87 -4.95
CA GLN A 173 -3.93 3.08 -5.49
C GLN A 173 -3.57 4.56 -5.63
N HIS A 174 -2.27 4.85 -5.54
CA HIS A 174 -1.67 6.13 -5.97
C HIS A 174 -2.24 7.38 -5.30
N ILE A 175 -2.61 7.27 -4.03
CA ILE A 175 -3.01 8.44 -3.22
C ILE A 175 -2.02 8.68 -2.08
N ARG A 176 -1.98 9.92 -1.61
CA ARG A 176 -1.25 10.29 -0.39
C ARG A 176 -2.24 10.66 0.70
N ILE A 177 -1.99 10.22 1.93
CA ILE A 177 -2.75 10.63 3.10
C ILE A 177 -1.78 11.14 4.15
N ARG A 178 -1.98 12.39 4.54
CA ARG A 178 -1.13 13.07 5.52
C ARG A 178 -2.01 13.76 6.54
N VAL A 179 -1.75 13.54 7.83
CA VAL A 179 -2.71 13.92 8.87
C VAL A 179 -2.33 15.21 9.57
N ASP A 180 -1.05 15.45 9.85
CA ASP A 180 -0.52 16.57 10.67
C ASP A 180 -0.82 16.49 12.18
N ASP A 181 -0.41 17.51 12.93
CA ASP A 181 -0.64 17.69 14.37
C ASP A 181 -1.55 18.90 14.71
N LEU A 182 -2.29 19.43 13.74
CA LEU A 182 -3.23 20.53 13.96
C LEU A 182 -4.34 20.14 14.94
N ASN A 183 -4.64 21.08 15.84
CA ASN A 183 -5.69 20.93 16.83
C ASN A 183 -7.07 21.12 16.18
N ASP A 184 -7.93 20.10 16.19
CA ASP A 184 -9.36 20.30 15.97
C ASP A 184 -9.98 20.77 17.31
N PRO A 185 -10.88 21.77 17.32
CA PRO A 185 -11.54 22.26 18.54
C PRO A 185 -12.93 21.64 18.83
N SER A 186 -13.49 20.83 17.92
CA SER A 186 -14.86 20.26 17.95
C SER A 186 -15.11 18.84 18.56
N GLN A 187 -14.20 17.85 18.51
CA GLN A 187 -14.29 16.45 18.98
C GLN A 187 -13.51 16.14 20.28
N GLY A 188 -14.13 15.90 21.44
CA GLY A 188 -13.43 15.69 22.74
C GLY A 188 -12.11 14.86 22.79
N SER A 189 -11.37 15.01 23.90
CA SER A 189 -9.93 14.68 24.10
C SER A 189 -9.32 13.41 23.49
N ASN A 190 -10.09 12.36 23.22
CA ASN A 190 -9.55 11.09 22.73
C ASN A 190 -9.28 11.06 21.21
N GLN A 191 -10.10 11.75 20.40
CA GLN A 191 -9.94 11.74 18.95
C GLN A 191 -8.95 12.80 18.44
N TRP A 192 -8.55 13.74 19.32
CA TRP A 192 -7.45 14.71 19.11
C TRP A 192 -6.09 14.08 18.99
N SER A 193 -5.90 13.05 19.79
CA SER A 193 -4.62 12.47 20.12
C SER A 193 -4.34 11.23 19.26
N GLU A 194 -5.41 10.62 18.74
CA GLU A 194 -5.42 9.30 18.08
C GLU A 194 -5.87 9.39 16.62
N ARG A 195 -5.22 10.25 15.82
CA ARG A 195 -5.56 10.41 14.40
C ARG A 195 -4.67 9.52 13.54
N ASP A 196 -5.30 8.59 12.84
CA ASP A 196 -4.63 7.72 11.88
C ASP A 196 -4.71 8.31 10.46
N SER A 197 -3.78 7.94 9.59
CA SER A 197 -3.99 8.22 8.16
C SER A 197 -5.05 7.27 7.58
N MET A 198 -4.94 5.96 7.86
CA MET A 198 -5.86 4.97 7.34
C MET A 198 -6.21 3.85 8.33
N LYS A 199 -7.51 3.51 8.39
CA LYS A 199 -8.05 2.34 9.10
C LYS A 199 -8.70 1.40 8.10
N VAL A 200 -8.30 0.12 8.09
CA VAL A 200 -8.92 -0.90 7.21
C VAL A 200 -9.62 -1.98 8.03
N GLY A 201 -10.93 -2.15 7.81
CA GLY A 201 -11.76 -3.16 8.45
C GLY A 201 -12.38 -4.18 7.50
N GLY A 202 -12.31 -3.92 6.18
CA GLY A 202 -12.91 -4.76 5.15
C GLY A 202 -12.21 -6.10 4.89
N ASP A 203 -12.87 -6.95 4.11
CA ASP A 203 -12.30 -8.20 3.57
C ASP A 203 -12.02 -8.07 2.07
N ARG A 204 -10.93 -8.66 1.56
CA ARG A 204 -10.47 -8.52 0.17
C ARG A 204 -10.19 -7.06 -0.20
N VAL A 205 -9.17 -6.50 0.42
CA VAL A 205 -8.72 -5.13 0.21
C VAL A 205 -7.28 -5.11 -0.31
N VAL A 206 -7.01 -4.33 -1.35
CA VAL A 206 -5.67 -4.10 -1.88
C VAL A 206 -5.35 -2.61 -1.79
N ILE A 207 -4.29 -2.29 -1.05
CA ILE A 207 -3.72 -0.96 -0.91
C ILE A 207 -2.34 -0.99 -1.55
N ASP A 208 -2.22 -0.34 -2.70
CA ASP A 208 -1.04 -0.40 -3.55
C ASP A 208 -0.53 1.00 -3.88
N HIS A 209 0.80 1.18 -3.98
CA HIS A 209 1.43 2.45 -4.34
C HIS A 209 0.79 3.67 -3.67
N SER A 210 0.74 3.72 -2.34
CA SER A 210 0.19 4.88 -1.60
C SER A 210 1.18 5.36 -0.56
N SER A 211 1.06 6.63 -0.14
CA SER A 211 1.95 7.23 0.86
C SER A 211 1.18 7.69 2.08
N PHE A 212 1.62 7.28 3.27
CA PHE A 212 0.97 7.55 4.56
C PHE A 212 1.98 8.18 5.51
N SER A 213 1.67 9.37 6.02
CA SER A 213 2.59 10.06 6.93
C SER A 213 1.89 11.01 7.88
N TRP A 214 2.66 11.44 8.89
CA TRP A 214 2.27 12.47 9.85
C TRP A 214 1.02 12.15 10.65
N ALA A 215 0.66 10.88 10.81
CA ALA A 215 -0.36 10.47 11.77
C ALA A 215 0.10 10.72 13.21
N THR A 216 -0.85 11.03 14.09
CA THR A 216 -0.57 11.22 15.53
C THR A 216 -0.70 9.92 16.33
N ASP A 217 -1.38 8.90 15.78
CA ASP A 217 -1.33 7.51 16.24
C ASP A 217 -0.75 6.60 15.14
N GLU A 218 -1.58 5.91 14.36
CA GLU A 218 -1.12 5.00 13.31
C GLU A 218 -1.13 5.64 11.92
N ASN A 219 0.00 5.63 11.22
CA ASN A 219 -0.05 5.91 9.77
C ASN A 219 -1.04 4.94 9.10
N VAL A 220 -0.97 3.65 9.45
CA VAL A 220 -1.96 2.67 9.00
C VAL A 220 -2.28 1.67 10.10
N GLN A 221 -3.56 1.32 10.25
CA GLN A 221 -3.96 0.13 11.00
C GLN A 221 -4.97 -0.74 10.24
N THR A 222 -5.02 -2.02 10.59
CA THR A 222 -6.01 -2.94 10.04
C THR A 222 -6.50 -4.00 11.02
N ARG A 223 -7.81 -4.27 10.93
CA ARG A 223 -8.52 -5.44 11.46
C ARG A 223 -9.14 -6.28 10.34
N GLY A 224 -8.97 -5.85 9.10
CA GLY A 224 -9.52 -6.49 7.91
C GLY A 224 -8.96 -7.89 7.67
N ASN A 225 -9.49 -8.55 6.66
CA ASN A 225 -9.09 -9.91 6.28
C ASN A 225 -8.74 -9.96 4.79
N SER A 226 -7.92 -10.94 4.41
CA SER A 226 -7.54 -11.17 3.01
C SER A 226 -7.06 -9.88 2.35
N LEU A 227 -5.98 -9.30 2.88
CA LEU A 227 -5.61 -7.93 2.58
C LEU A 227 -4.15 -7.86 2.13
N THR A 228 -3.87 -7.04 1.11
CA THR A 228 -2.50 -6.72 0.68
C THR A 228 -2.19 -5.23 0.82
N PHE A 229 -1.10 -4.91 1.54
CA PHE A 229 -0.39 -3.64 1.45
C PHE A 229 0.88 -3.87 0.62
N ARG A 230 0.99 -3.25 -0.56
CA ARG A 230 2.21 -3.35 -1.37
C ARG A 230 2.69 -2.03 -1.96
N HIS A 231 4.00 -1.89 -2.11
CA HIS A 231 4.66 -0.71 -2.70
C HIS A 231 4.27 0.63 -2.07
N ASN A 232 3.91 0.64 -0.78
CA ASN A 232 3.55 1.86 -0.08
C ASN A 232 4.77 2.51 0.58
N ILE A 233 4.70 3.83 0.79
CA ILE A 233 5.55 4.55 1.75
C ILE A 233 4.73 4.76 3.03
N ILE A 234 5.24 4.27 4.15
CA ILE A 234 4.62 4.42 5.47
C ILE A 234 5.67 5.05 6.38
N SER A 235 5.58 6.36 6.58
CA SER A 235 6.71 7.11 7.14
C SER A 235 6.31 8.21 8.10
N GLU A 236 7.24 8.62 8.95
CA GLU A 236 7.10 9.83 9.77
C GLU A 236 5.79 9.90 10.56
N GLY A 237 5.37 8.80 11.19
CA GLY A 237 4.38 8.88 12.25
C GLY A 237 4.89 9.87 13.31
N LEU A 238 4.06 10.78 13.79
CA LEU A 238 4.53 11.89 14.62
C LEU A 238 4.83 11.42 16.04
N HIS A 239 6.02 11.74 16.53
CA HIS A 239 6.41 11.52 17.93
C HIS A 239 5.87 12.65 18.83
N SER A 240 4.64 13.08 18.56
CA SER A 240 4.02 14.24 19.19
C SER A 240 3.61 13.93 20.64
N PRO A 241 3.89 14.85 21.59
CA PRO A 241 3.41 14.71 22.97
C PRO A 241 1.89 14.93 23.10
N LEU A 242 1.20 15.27 22.00
CA LEU A 242 -0.24 15.52 22.00
C LEU A 242 -1.07 14.25 22.18
N HIS A 243 -0.52 13.06 21.88
CA HIS A 243 -1.21 11.80 22.10
C HIS A 243 -1.34 11.49 23.61
N ASP A 244 -2.54 11.11 24.07
CA ASP A 244 -2.87 10.71 25.45
C ASP A 244 -1.95 9.61 26.04
N LYS A 245 -1.33 8.78 25.18
CA LYS A 245 -0.39 7.71 25.55
C LYS A 245 1.07 8.20 25.61
N GLY A 246 1.30 9.52 25.49
CA GLY A 246 2.60 10.12 25.23
C GLY A 246 3.04 9.93 23.78
N PRO A 247 4.28 10.30 23.44
CA PRO A 247 4.79 10.24 22.06
C PRO A 247 4.51 8.92 21.31
N HIS A 248 3.80 9.01 20.18
CA HIS A 248 3.15 7.85 19.56
C HIS A 248 3.40 7.70 18.04
N SER A 249 4.62 7.90 17.58
CA SER A 249 5.00 7.62 16.18
C SER A 249 4.83 6.13 15.82
N ARG A 250 3.87 5.77 14.94
CA ARG A 250 3.59 4.39 14.50
C ARG A 250 3.43 4.24 12.98
N GLY A 251 4.02 3.18 12.44
CA GLY A 251 3.85 2.77 11.04
C GLY A 251 2.54 2.00 10.81
N LEU A 252 2.64 0.69 10.59
CA LEU A 252 1.54 -0.24 10.32
C LEU A 252 1.24 -1.18 11.49
N LEU A 253 0.02 -1.12 12.04
CA LEU A 253 -0.49 -2.08 13.02
C LEU A 253 -1.53 -3.04 12.40
N MET A 254 -1.22 -4.33 12.38
CA MET A 254 -2.16 -5.39 12.06
C MET A 254 -2.62 -6.05 13.35
N MET A 255 -3.92 -6.17 13.57
CA MET A 255 -4.43 -6.63 14.86
C MET A 255 -5.58 -7.61 14.76
N ASN A 256 -5.60 -8.51 15.75
CA ASN A 256 -6.80 -9.21 16.19
C ASN A 256 -7.02 -8.84 17.66
N GLN A 257 -7.94 -7.91 17.92
CA GLN A 257 -8.19 -7.32 19.26
C GLN A 257 -9.58 -7.68 19.82
N GLY A 258 -10.32 -8.59 19.17
CA GLY A 258 -11.61 -9.05 19.68
C GLY A 258 -11.46 -9.73 21.06
N ALA A 259 -12.53 -9.70 21.88
CA ALA A 259 -12.56 -10.50 23.11
C ALA A 259 -12.25 -11.97 22.76
N SER A 260 -11.27 -12.55 23.45
CA SER A 260 -10.71 -13.88 23.21
C SER A 260 -11.78 -14.88 22.75
N GLY A 261 -11.61 -15.42 21.53
CA GLY A 261 -12.44 -16.48 20.95
C GLY A 261 -13.64 -16.06 20.09
N THR A 262 -13.88 -14.77 19.80
CA THR A 262 -15.13 -14.34 19.10
C THR A 262 -14.96 -13.66 17.75
N ARG A 263 -13.77 -13.23 17.33
CA ARG A 263 -13.57 -12.61 16.00
C ARG A 263 -12.34 -13.13 15.26
N ASN A 264 -12.54 -13.43 13.99
CA ASN A 264 -11.51 -13.82 13.02
C ASN A 264 -11.02 -12.55 12.29
N GLU A 265 -10.48 -11.60 13.04
CA GLU A 265 -9.90 -10.34 12.53
C GLU A 265 -8.43 -10.54 12.16
N GLY A 266 -7.92 -9.74 11.21
CA GLY A 266 -6.50 -9.70 10.87
C GLY A 266 -5.96 -11.00 10.28
N GLN A 267 -6.76 -11.72 9.49
CA GLN A 267 -6.34 -12.97 8.86
C GLN A 267 -5.90 -12.77 7.41
N ASN A 268 -4.91 -13.53 6.98
CA ASN A 268 -4.39 -13.52 5.61
C ASN A 268 -3.98 -12.09 5.19
N LEU A 269 -2.99 -11.55 5.89
CA LEU A 269 -2.45 -10.22 5.61
C LEU A 269 -1.12 -10.33 4.86
N ALA A 270 -0.94 -9.58 3.78
CA ALA A 270 0.29 -9.50 3.02
C ALA A 270 0.85 -8.07 3.08
N VAL A 271 2.13 -7.94 3.45
CA VAL A 271 2.86 -6.66 3.51
C VAL A 271 4.11 -6.82 2.65
N ILE A 272 4.05 -6.38 1.40
CA ILE A 272 5.04 -6.73 0.38
C ILE A 272 5.68 -5.48 -0.26
N GLY A 273 7.01 -5.35 -0.25
CA GLY A 273 7.67 -4.29 -1.01
C GLY A 273 7.42 -2.86 -0.52
N ASN A 274 7.05 -2.67 0.74
CA ASN A 274 6.78 -1.34 1.31
C ASN A 274 8.05 -0.71 1.90
N LEU A 275 8.09 0.62 1.92
CA LEU A 275 9.04 1.41 2.69
C LEU A 275 8.43 1.81 4.03
N PHE A 276 9.08 1.45 5.13
CA PHE A 276 8.84 1.99 6.46
C PHE A 276 10.01 2.89 6.85
N ALA A 277 9.78 4.18 7.01
CA ALA A 277 10.87 5.13 7.32
C ALA A 277 10.51 6.06 8.48
N HIS A 278 11.45 6.31 9.38
CA HIS A 278 11.32 7.38 10.39
C HIS A 278 10.11 7.23 11.34
N ASN A 279 9.68 5.99 11.58
CA ASN A 279 8.65 5.66 12.56
C ASN A 279 9.29 5.09 13.83
N MET A 280 8.80 5.46 15.00
CA MET A 280 9.31 4.90 16.25
C MET A 280 8.99 3.41 16.41
N ALA A 281 7.79 2.96 16.06
CA ALA A 281 7.45 1.54 16.17
C ALA A 281 6.43 1.11 15.11
N ARG A 282 6.13 -0.20 15.11
CA ARG A 282 5.15 -0.83 14.22
C ARG A 282 5.57 -0.78 12.75
N ASN A 283 6.72 -1.39 12.46
CA ASN A 283 7.34 -1.35 11.14
C ASN A 283 7.58 -2.74 10.49
N PRO A 284 6.54 -3.52 10.18
CA PRO A 284 5.17 -3.46 10.71
C PRO A 284 5.06 -4.20 12.06
N THR A 285 3.92 -4.07 12.76
CA THR A 285 3.56 -4.97 13.88
C THR A 285 2.37 -5.84 13.52
N VAL A 286 2.50 -7.14 13.77
CA VAL A 286 1.38 -8.10 13.80
C VAL A 286 1.06 -8.42 15.26
N ASN A 287 -0.20 -8.23 15.65
CA ASN A 287 -0.66 -8.34 17.03
C ASN A 287 -1.85 -9.28 17.21
N GLY A 288 -1.93 -9.93 18.38
CA GLY A 288 -3.00 -10.85 18.73
C GLY A 288 -2.96 -12.14 17.90
N GLY A 289 -4.12 -12.72 17.63
CA GLY A 289 -4.28 -13.92 16.77
C GLY A 289 -4.26 -13.64 15.26
N ALA A 290 -3.61 -12.57 14.81
CA ALA A 290 -3.53 -12.21 13.39
C ALA A 290 -2.63 -13.17 12.60
N THR A 291 -2.78 -13.20 11.27
CA THR A 291 -1.91 -14.01 10.40
C THR A 291 -1.38 -13.19 9.24
N ALA A 292 -0.05 -13.17 9.07
CA ALA A 292 0.58 -12.27 8.11
C ALA A 292 1.84 -12.82 7.45
N VAL A 293 2.03 -12.45 6.18
CA VAL A 293 3.29 -12.57 5.44
C VAL A 293 3.85 -11.17 5.21
N GLY A 294 5.08 -10.91 5.66
CA GLY A 294 5.80 -9.67 5.39
C GLY A 294 7.06 -9.93 4.58
N ALA A 295 7.11 -9.52 3.32
CA ALA A 295 8.23 -9.82 2.44
C ALA A 295 8.77 -8.64 1.64
N ASN A 296 10.07 -8.64 1.36
CA ASN A 296 10.75 -7.64 0.54
C ASN A 296 10.48 -6.17 0.95
N ASN A 297 10.21 -5.91 2.23
CA ASN A 297 10.04 -4.54 2.74
C ASN A 297 11.40 -3.93 3.11
N LEU A 298 11.50 -2.62 3.00
CA LEU A 298 12.62 -1.82 3.51
C LEU A 298 12.17 -1.07 4.77
N VAL A 299 12.89 -1.27 5.87
CA VAL A 299 12.64 -0.61 7.16
C VAL A 299 13.87 0.22 7.51
N TYR A 300 13.72 1.53 7.71
CA TYR A 300 14.84 2.46 7.85
C TYR A 300 14.62 3.48 8.97
N SER A 301 15.65 3.70 9.81
CA SER A 301 15.68 4.75 10.84
C SER A 301 14.48 4.65 11.80
N VAL A 302 14.40 3.52 12.52
CA VAL A 302 13.26 3.19 13.40
C VAL A 302 13.71 2.82 14.80
N ASN A 303 12.86 2.99 15.82
CA ASN A 303 13.18 2.50 17.16
C ASN A 303 12.84 1.01 17.34
N VAL A 304 11.78 0.52 16.69
CA VAL A 304 11.42 -0.91 16.66
C VAL A 304 11.14 -1.31 15.22
N GLY A 305 11.90 -2.29 14.72
CA GLY A 305 11.67 -2.92 13.42
C GLY A 305 10.44 -3.83 13.40
N PRO A 306 10.39 -4.84 12.52
CA PRO A 306 9.23 -5.73 12.42
C PRO A 306 8.96 -6.48 13.73
N LYS A 307 7.69 -6.57 14.11
CA LYS A 307 7.26 -7.13 15.39
C LYS A 307 6.12 -8.14 15.22
N ALA A 308 6.20 -9.25 15.96
CA ALA A 308 5.13 -10.22 16.16
C ALA A 308 4.78 -10.28 17.66
N SER A 309 3.50 -10.10 18.02
CA SER A 309 3.05 -10.14 19.41
C SER A 309 1.74 -10.90 19.51
N ASP A 310 1.71 -11.96 20.30
CA ASP A 310 0.56 -12.86 20.30
C ASP A 310 -0.56 -12.46 21.26
N ASP A 311 -0.26 -11.62 22.25
CA ASP A 311 -1.18 -11.17 23.31
C ASP A 311 -1.98 -12.34 23.94
N GLY A 312 -1.39 -13.54 24.00
CA GLY A 312 -2.02 -14.76 24.51
C GLY A 312 -2.81 -15.58 23.49
N GLU A 313 -3.03 -15.06 22.29
CA GLU A 313 -3.73 -15.73 21.19
C GLU A 313 -2.76 -16.55 20.32
N ARG A 314 -3.28 -17.38 19.41
CA ARG A 314 -2.44 -18.13 18.46
C ARG A 314 -2.11 -17.26 17.26
N LEU A 315 -0.85 -16.87 17.13
CA LEU A 315 -0.32 -16.00 16.06
C LEU A 315 0.48 -16.80 15.03
N PHE A 316 0.27 -16.55 13.73
CA PHE A 316 1.14 -17.08 12.65
C PHE A 316 1.72 -15.97 11.78
N VAL A 317 3.05 -15.86 11.74
CA VAL A 317 3.75 -14.83 10.95
C VAL A 317 4.91 -15.43 10.18
N SER A 318 5.08 -14.97 8.94
CA SER A 318 6.25 -15.27 8.10
C SER A 318 6.88 -13.97 7.60
N TYR A 319 8.12 -13.68 8.01
CA TYR A 319 8.91 -12.58 7.46
C TYR A 319 10.02 -13.13 6.56
N MET A 320 10.17 -12.56 5.36
CA MET A 320 11.13 -13.06 4.34
C MET A 320 11.72 -11.93 3.51
N ASN A 321 13.02 -11.93 3.30
CA ASN A 321 13.78 -11.01 2.44
C ASN A 321 13.51 -9.53 2.74
N ASN A 322 13.22 -9.17 3.98
CA ASN A 322 13.15 -7.76 4.39
C ASN A 322 14.55 -7.19 4.63
N VAL A 323 14.72 -5.92 4.33
CA VAL A 323 15.91 -5.10 4.67
C VAL A 323 15.55 -4.24 5.87
N VAL A 324 16.36 -4.27 6.93
CA VAL A 324 16.17 -3.44 8.13
C VAL A 324 17.47 -2.71 8.42
N LYS A 325 17.43 -1.38 8.39
CA LYS A 325 18.60 -0.52 8.55
C LYS A 325 18.37 0.53 9.63
N GLU A 326 19.42 0.87 10.36
CA GLU A 326 19.45 1.94 11.35
C GLU A 326 18.33 1.81 12.40
N THR A 327 18.42 0.77 13.24
CA THR A 327 17.50 0.63 14.38
C THR A 327 18.10 1.23 15.66
N PHE A 328 17.29 1.95 16.45
CA PHE A 328 17.76 2.54 17.72
C PHE A 328 17.86 1.52 18.86
N LYS A 329 17.20 0.36 18.73
CA LYS A 329 17.35 -0.77 19.66
C LYS A 329 18.50 -1.68 19.22
N PRO A 330 19.08 -2.47 20.13
CA PRO A 330 20.11 -3.44 19.78
C PRO A 330 19.54 -4.69 19.07
N TYR A 331 18.29 -4.64 18.58
CA TYR A 331 17.60 -5.75 17.93
C TYR A 331 16.79 -5.24 16.75
N TYR A 332 16.80 -5.99 15.65
CA TYR A 332 16.10 -5.62 14.42
C TYR A 332 14.66 -6.12 14.39
N PHE A 333 14.41 -7.27 15.03
CA PHE A 333 13.09 -7.87 15.15
C PHE A 333 12.67 -7.98 16.61
N VAL A 334 11.35 -7.95 16.84
CA VAL A 334 10.81 -8.15 18.17
C VAL A 334 9.71 -9.20 18.16
N VAL A 335 9.83 -10.21 19.02
CA VAL A 335 8.79 -11.24 19.18
C VAL A 335 8.34 -11.29 20.64
N TYR A 336 7.05 -11.10 20.86
CA TYR A 336 6.41 -11.31 22.17
C TYR A 336 5.44 -12.46 22.05
N THR A 337 5.72 -13.54 22.78
CA THR A 337 4.88 -14.73 22.75
C THR A 337 4.72 -15.30 24.14
N VAL A 338 3.48 -15.60 24.50
CA VAL A 338 3.13 -16.37 25.70
C VAL A 338 2.30 -17.61 25.37
N ASN A 339 1.82 -17.73 24.12
CA ASN A 339 1.07 -18.87 23.63
C ASN A 339 1.98 -19.90 22.94
N PRO A 340 2.04 -21.17 23.41
CA PRO A 340 2.90 -22.21 22.82
C PRO A 340 2.45 -22.67 21.41
N GLN A 341 1.27 -22.24 20.94
CA GLN A 341 0.76 -22.52 19.60
C GLN A 341 1.17 -21.46 18.58
N THR A 342 1.69 -20.30 19.01
CA THR A 342 2.22 -19.26 18.13
C THR A 342 3.39 -19.81 17.31
N ARG A 343 3.46 -19.46 16.03
CA ARG A 343 4.57 -19.81 15.13
C ARG A 343 5.01 -18.57 14.37
N VAL A 344 6.28 -18.23 14.48
CA VAL A 344 6.92 -17.15 13.72
C VAL A 344 8.05 -17.74 12.90
N TYR A 345 8.05 -17.48 11.60
CA TYR A 345 9.13 -17.82 10.69
C TYR A 345 9.87 -16.55 10.29
N LEU A 346 11.20 -16.59 10.39
CA LEU A 346 12.11 -15.58 9.88
C LEU A 346 13.01 -16.25 8.85
N GLY A 347 12.91 -15.84 7.59
CA GLY A 347 13.70 -16.34 6.48
C GLY A 347 15.05 -15.62 6.36
N THR A 348 15.45 -15.35 5.13
CA THR A 348 16.62 -14.50 4.83
C THR A 348 16.30 -13.04 5.07
N HIS A 349 17.18 -12.28 5.70
CA HIS A 349 17.05 -10.83 5.90
C HIS A 349 18.41 -10.14 5.74
N LEU A 350 18.39 -8.86 5.34
CA LEU A 350 19.57 -8.00 5.36
C LEU A 350 19.38 -6.97 6.46
N LEU A 351 20.28 -6.98 7.45
CA LEU A 351 20.23 -6.16 8.64
C LEU A 351 21.47 -5.26 8.65
N ASP A 352 21.24 -3.96 8.51
CA ASP A 352 22.24 -2.95 8.12
C ASP A 352 22.97 -3.32 6.82
N ASP A 353 24.07 -4.09 6.93
CA ASP A 353 24.89 -4.53 5.79
C ASP A 353 25.20 -6.05 5.85
N GLN A 354 24.52 -6.79 6.74
CA GLN A 354 24.78 -8.21 6.97
C GLN A 354 23.55 -9.06 6.65
N THR A 355 23.76 -10.16 5.93
CA THR A 355 22.70 -11.12 5.61
C THR A 355 22.62 -12.20 6.68
N TYR A 356 21.43 -12.38 7.23
CA TYR A 356 21.11 -13.39 8.21
C TYR A 356 20.06 -14.35 7.65
N THR A 357 20.14 -15.62 8.00
CA THR A 357 19.20 -16.66 7.57
C THR A 357 18.76 -17.51 8.76
N TYR A 358 17.74 -18.36 8.59
CA TYR A 358 17.36 -19.31 9.62
C TYR A 358 18.47 -20.37 9.84
N PRO A 359 18.83 -20.72 11.08
CA PRO A 359 18.29 -20.25 12.35
C PRO A 359 19.01 -19.03 12.95
N ASP A 360 20.15 -18.62 12.41
CA ASP A 360 21.06 -17.61 12.99
C ASP A 360 20.40 -16.23 13.16
N ILE A 361 19.42 -15.90 12.30
CA ILE A 361 18.59 -14.68 12.42
C ILE A 361 17.96 -14.50 13.81
N TRP A 362 17.72 -15.59 14.56
CA TRP A 362 17.13 -15.51 15.90
C TRP A 362 18.04 -14.88 16.95
N GLU A 363 19.34 -14.71 16.66
CA GLU A 363 20.26 -13.92 17.50
C GLU A 363 19.95 -12.41 17.43
N GLU A 364 19.34 -11.97 16.33
CA GLU A 364 18.98 -10.57 16.05
C GLU A 364 17.55 -10.21 16.50
N VAL A 365 16.89 -11.15 17.19
CA VAL A 365 15.51 -11.01 17.68
C VAL A 365 15.52 -10.70 19.17
N GLY A 366 14.96 -9.55 19.53
CA GLY A 366 14.72 -9.18 20.92
C GLY A 366 13.39 -9.73 21.44
N MET A 367 13.34 -10.13 22.71
CA MET A 367 12.11 -10.08 23.50
C MET A 367 12.32 -9.14 24.69
N GLY A 368 11.30 -8.37 25.04
CA GLY A 368 11.37 -7.49 26.22
C GLY A 368 11.60 -8.20 27.56
N PHE A 369 11.47 -9.53 27.65
CA PHE A 369 11.66 -10.30 28.89
C PHE A 369 12.34 -11.69 28.73
N GLY A 370 13.16 -11.91 27.69
CA GLY A 370 13.89 -13.18 27.55
C GLY A 370 14.23 -13.61 26.12
N ILE A 371 14.31 -14.92 25.93
CA ILE A 371 14.63 -15.57 24.66
C ILE A 371 13.36 -16.20 24.11
N VAL A 372 13.10 -16.05 22.80
CA VAL A 372 11.90 -16.62 22.15
C VAL A 372 11.97 -18.15 22.29
N PRO A 373 10.97 -18.83 22.88
CA PRO A 373 11.02 -20.28 23.02
C PRO A 373 11.14 -20.97 21.65
N ASP A 374 11.96 -22.02 21.55
CA ASP A 374 12.17 -22.75 20.29
C ASP A 374 10.86 -23.30 19.69
N ILE A 375 9.87 -23.64 20.53
CA ILE A 375 8.54 -24.08 20.09
C ILE A 375 7.82 -23.01 19.23
N ASN A 376 8.13 -21.74 19.42
CA ASN A 376 7.54 -20.63 18.66
C ASN A 376 8.35 -20.27 17.41
N ARG A 377 9.60 -20.73 17.30
CA ARG A 377 10.49 -20.50 16.15
C ARG A 377 10.21 -21.56 15.08
N ALA A 378 9.42 -21.20 14.07
CA ALA A 378 9.14 -22.10 12.97
C ALA A 378 10.35 -22.20 12.03
N SER A 379 10.63 -23.40 11.52
CA SER A 379 11.67 -23.66 10.51
C SER A 379 11.18 -23.50 9.07
N SER A 380 9.88 -23.29 8.89
CA SER A 380 9.23 -23.04 7.60
C SER A 380 8.06 -22.08 7.80
N PRO A 381 7.63 -21.34 6.77
CA PRO A 381 6.49 -20.41 6.86
C PRO A 381 5.22 -21.08 7.41
N PRO A 382 4.68 -20.68 8.59
CA PRO A 382 3.39 -21.18 9.10
C PRO A 382 2.19 -20.59 8.34
N ILE A 383 2.41 -19.47 7.64
CA ILE A 383 1.52 -18.88 6.65
C ILE A 383 2.35 -18.52 5.42
N SER A 384 1.84 -18.78 4.23
CA SER A 384 2.52 -18.48 2.97
C SER A 384 1.53 -18.06 1.90
N VAL A 385 2.05 -17.38 0.88
CA VAL A 385 1.34 -17.07 -0.35
C VAL A 385 1.90 -18.00 -1.43
N PRO A 386 1.12 -18.98 -1.92
CA PRO A 386 1.57 -19.88 -2.99
C PRO A 386 2.02 -19.09 -4.22
N GLY A 387 3.22 -19.37 -4.73
CA GLY A 387 3.76 -18.68 -5.91
C GLY A 387 4.32 -17.28 -5.65
N LEU A 388 4.43 -16.84 -4.39
CA LEU A 388 5.13 -15.58 -4.06
C LEU A 388 6.60 -15.68 -4.49
N VAL A 389 7.00 -14.83 -5.43
CA VAL A 389 8.38 -14.73 -5.89
C VAL A 389 9.09 -13.68 -5.03
N LEU A 390 10.09 -14.12 -4.27
CA LEU A 390 10.88 -13.22 -3.44
C LEU A 390 11.98 -12.58 -4.26
N LYS A 391 12.14 -11.27 -4.12
CA LYS A 391 13.31 -10.56 -4.68
C LYS A 391 14.57 -10.92 -3.89
N PRO A 392 15.75 -11.08 -4.52
CA PRO A 392 17.02 -11.23 -3.81
C PRO A 392 17.20 -10.11 -2.78
N VAL A 393 17.61 -10.46 -1.56
CA VAL A 393 17.54 -9.55 -0.41
C VAL A 393 18.43 -8.32 -0.56
N ASP A 394 19.55 -8.46 -1.26
CA ASP A 394 20.51 -7.41 -1.62
C ASP A 394 19.98 -6.43 -2.68
N GLU A 395 18.95 -6.82 -3.44
CA GLU A 395 18.32 -5.96 -4.42
C GLU A 395 17.01 -5.31 -3.91
N VAL A 396 16.59 -5.60 -2.68
CA VAL A 396 15.32 -5.11 -2.12
C VAL A 396 15.36 -3.62 -1.89
N GLU A 397 16.45 -3.08 -1.33
CA GLU A 397 16.56 -1.65 -1.03
C GLU A 397 16.41 -0.81 -2.30
N ALA A 398 17.21 -1.09 -3.33
CA ALA A 398 17.15 -0.39 -4.60
C ALA A 398 15.76 -0.49 -5.26
N TRP A 399 15.13 -1.67 -5.19
CA TRP A 399 13.81 -1.90 -5.75
C TRP A 399 12.71 -1.13 -5.01
N VAL A 400 12.67 -1.18 -3.68
CA VAL A 400 11.69 -0.43 -2.89
C VAL A 400 11.88 1.06 -3.09
N LEU A 401 13.11 1.57 -3.11
CA LEU A 401 13.37 3.00 -3.32
C LEU A 401 13.00 3.48 -4.73
N ALA A 402 13.00 2.59 -5.72
CA ALA A 402 12.56 2.91 -7.07
C ALA A 402 11.02 2.90 -7.18
N ASN A 403 10.35 1.93 -6.55
CA ASN A 403 8.94 1.62 -6.83
C ASN A 403 7.95 2.08 -5.75
N ALA A 404 8.35 2.27 -4.49
CA ALA A 404 7.39 2.60 -3.44
C ALA A 404 6.86 4.03 -3.53
N GLY A 405 5.59 4.19 -3.12
CA GLY A 405 4.89 5.46 -2.91
C GLY A 405 3.83 5.77 -3.95
N ALA A 406 3.11 6.87 -3.75
CA ALA A 406 2.00 7.27 -4.61
C ALA A 406 2.39 7.56 -6.07
N ARG A 407 3.58 8.11 -6.27
CA ARG A 407 4.07 8.61 -7.57
C ARG A 407 5.55 8.25 -7.77
N PRO A 408 5.90 6.99 -8.08
CA PRO A 408 7.30 6.56 -8.11
C PRO A 408 8.21 7.32 -9.09
N ILE A 409 7.71 7.82 -10.22
CA ILE A 409 8.56 8.58 -11.16
C ILE A 409 8.59 10.10 -10.92
N ASP A 410 7.55 10.66 -10.31
CA ASP A 410 7.40 12.10 -10.05
C ASP A 410 6.87 12.36 -8.63
N ARG A 411 7.64 11.88 -7.65
CA ARG A 411 7.34 12.03 -6.22
C ARG A 411 7.10 13.49 -5.84
N ASP A 412 6.17 13.69 -4.92
CA ASP A 412 6.02 15.00 -4.30
C ASP A 412 7.20 15.30 -3.35
N PRO A 413 7.36 16.55 -2.90
CA PRO A 413 8.54 16.95 -2.11
C PRO A 413 8.78 16.11 -0.84
N VAL A 414 7.70 15.63 -0.20
CA VAL A 414 7.78 14.82 1.03
C VAL A 414 8.30 13.42 0.71
N ASP A 415 7.68 12.71 -0.23
CA ASP A 415 8.12 11.36 -0.60
C ASP A 415 9.53 11.39 -1.20
N ALA A 416 9.86 12.42 -1.99
CA ALA A 416 11.21 12.62 -2.54
C ALA A 416 12.26 12.82 -1.44
N ARG A 417 11.94 13.60 -0.39
CA ARG A 417 12.82 13.77 0.78
C ARG A 417 13.05 12.43 1.47
N ILE A 418 11.99 11.70 1.80
CA ILE A 418 12.09 10.41 2.50
C ILE A 418 12.96 9.41 1.71
N ILE A 419 12.79 9.32 0.39
CA ILE A 419 13.63 8.47 -0.46
C ILE A 419 15.10 8.91 -0.43
N ASN A 420 15.36 10.22 -0.46
CA ASN A 420 16.72 10.75 -0.38
C ASN A 420 17.33 10.54 1.01
N ASP A 421 16.53 10.62 2.07
CA ASP A 421 16.97 10.37 3.44
C ASP A 421 17.51 8.94 3.56
N VAL A 422 16.76 7.95 3.08
CA VAL A 422 17.18 6.54 3.06
C VAL A 422 18.44 6.34 2.21
N LYS A 423 18.49 6.90 1.00
CA LYS A 423 19.66 6.78 0.10
C LYS A 423 20.94 7.33 0.71
N ASN A 424 20.83 8.39 1.51
CA ASN A 424 21.97 9.11 2.06
C ASN A 424 22.31 8.72 3.50
N GLY A 425 21.53 7.85 4.14
CA GLY A 425 21.72 7.53 5.55
C GLY A 425 21.42 8.73 6.47
N THR A 426 20.35 9.47 6.17
CA THR A 426 19.96 10.70 6.88
C THR A 426 18.47 10.68 7.27
N GLY A 427 17.97 11.77 7.84
CA GLY A 427 16.59 11.83 8.36
C GLY A 427 16.44 11.18 9.74
N GLY A 428 15.22 11.18 10.27
CA GLY A 428 14.95 10.65 11.60
C GLY A 428 13.51 10.83 12.03
N ILE A 429 13.18 10.28 13.20
CA ILE A 429 11.85 10.43 13.81
C ILE A 429 11.59 11.90 14.13
N ILE A 430 10.45 12.42 13.68
CA ILE A 430 10.02 13.81 13.86
C ILE A 430 8.94 13.94 14.92
N VAL A 431 8.79 15.13 15.51
CA VAL A 431 7.74 15.45 16.49
C VAL A 431 6.53 16.08 15.80
N SER A 432 6.77 16.91 14.79
CA SER A 432 5.76 17.61 13.99
C SER A 432 6.16 17.59 12.51
N GLN A 433 5.19 17.68 11.61
CA GLN A 433 5.46 17.89 10.18
C GLN A 433 6.29 19.15 9.93
N ASP A 434 6.21 20.15 10.81
CA ASP A 434 6.96 21.41 10.69
C ASP A 434 8.48 21.21 10.87
N ASP A 435 8.91 20.14 11.54
CA ASP A 435 10.33 19.78 11.71
C ASP A 435 11.02 19.51 10.36
N VAL A 436 10.23 19.21 9.32
CA VAL A 436 10.69 18.83 7.99
C VAL A 436 10.10 19.72 6.89
N GLY A 437 9.63 20.91 7.25
CA GLY A 437 9.16 21.95 6.34
C GLY A 437 7.64 22.06 6.16
N GLY A 438 6.87 21.18 6.80
CA GLY A 438 5.41 21.23 6.78
C GLY A 438 4.79 20.83 5.43
N TRP A 439 3.58 21.34 5.18
CA TRP A 439 2.80 21.00 3.98
C TRP A 439 3.47 21.49 2.69
N PRO A 440 3.70 20.63 1.69
CA PRO A 440 4.21 21.07 0.40
C PRO A 440 3.14 21.90 -0.34
N ASP A 441 3.60 22.93 -1.06
CA ASP A 441 2.78 23.68 -2.01
C ASP A 441 2.64 22.84 -3.29
N LEU A 442 1.49 22.16 -3.44
CA LEU A 442 1.21 21.30 -4.58
C LEU A 442 0.38 22.07 -5.61
N SER A 443 0.78 22.01 -6.87
CA SER A 443 0.02 22.63 -7.95
C SER A 443 -1.34 21.94 -8.12
N GLU A 444 -2.38 22.75 -8.28
CA GLU A 444 -3.72 22.30 -8.61
C GLU A 444 -3.88 22.31 -10.13
N ASN A 445 -3.90 21.12 -10.74
CA ASN A 445 -4.06 20.99 -12.18
C ASN A 445 -5.36 20.28 -12.51
N TYR A 446 -5.88 20.53 -13.71
CA TYR A 446 -7.04 19.85 -14.26
C TYR A 446 -6.69 19.13 -15.56
N ARG A 447 -7.14 17.88 -15.70
CA ARG A 447 -7.11 17.09 -16.95
C ARG A 447 -8.40 16.28 -17.02
N ALA A 448 -9.17 16.47 -18.09
CA ALA A 448 -10.35 15.64 -18.31
C ALA A 448 -9.95 14.16 -18.42
N PHE A 449 -10.75 13.27 -17.85
CA PHE A 449 -10.59 11.83 -17.95
C PHE A 449 -11.52 11.29 -19.04
N ASP A 450 -10.93 10.77 -20.11
CA ASP A 450 -11.68 10.19 -21.22
C ASP A 450 -12.07 8.74 -20.91
N ILE A 451 -13.37 8.53 -20.68
CA ILE A 451 -13.92 7.19 -20.44
C ILE A 451 -13.98 6.44 -21.78
N PRO A 452 -13.52 5.19 -21.86
CA PRO A 452 -13.67 4.39 -23.08
C PRO A 452 -15.14 4.29 -23.51
N ALA A 453 -15.40 4.18 -24.82
CA ALA A 453 -16.78 4.13 -25.33
C ALA A 453 -17.61 2.98 -24.74
N ASN A 454 -16.99 1.82 -24.52
CA ASN A 454 -17.59 0.65 -23.87
C ASN A 454 -16.78 0.28 -22.61
N PRO A 455 -16.88 1.05 -21.51
CA PRO A 455 -15.97 0.89 -20.37
C PRO A 455 -16.09 -0.47 -19.68
N ASN A 456 -17.24 -1.13 -19.81
CA ASN A 456 -17.54 -2.43 -19.21
C ASN A 456 -17.27 -3.62 -20.16
N GLU A 457 -16.83 -3.37 -21.39
CA GLU A 457 -16.56 -4.44 -22.36
C GLU A 457 -15.33 -5.24 -21.93
N ILE A 458 -15.50 -6.57 -21.78
CA ILE A 458 -14.41 -7.47 -21.46
C ILE A 458 -13.48 -7.60 -22.68
N GLN A 459 -12.22 -7.29 -22.46
CA GLN A 459 -11.14 -7.37 -23.43
C GLN A 459 -10.54 -8.79 -23.44
N PRO A 460 -9.69 -9.14 -24.43
CA PRO A 460 -9.04 -10.45 -24.50
C PRO A 460 -8.22 -10.82 -23.26
N SER A 461 -7.74 -9.83 -22.50
CA SER A 461 -7.06 -10.01 -21.22
C SER A 461 -7.96 -10.53 -20.09
N GLY A 462 -9.28 -10.43 -20.25
CA GLY A 462 -10.28 -10.74 -19.22
C GLY A 462 -10.67 -9.55 -18.35
N TYR A 463 -9.95 -8.43 -18.45
CA TYR A 463 -10.29 -7.16 -17.82
C TYR A 463 -11.32 -6.39 -18.65
N THR A 464 -12.04 -5.47 -18.01
CA THR A 464 -12.85 -4.48 -18.73
C THR A 464 -11.98 -3.44 -19.44
N ALA A 465 -12.50 -2.81 -20.49
CA ALA A 465 -11.80 -1.71 -21.18
C ALA A 465 -11.41 -0.57 -20.22
N LEU A 466 -12.22 -0.31 -19.19
CA LEU A 466 -11.88 0.64 -18.14
C LEU A 466 -10.72 0.16 -17.27
N GLU A 467 -10.70 -1.11 -16.84
CA GLU A 467 -9.56 -1.67 -16.08
C GLU A 467 -8.25 -1.56 -16.87
N GLU A 468 -8.23 -1.93 -18.16
CA GLU A 468 -7.02 -1.81 -18.99
C GLU A 468 -6.52 -0.36 -19.08
N LEU A 469 -7.44 0.61 -19.20
CA LEU A 469 -7.08 2.03 -19.17
C LEU A 469 -6.49 2.43 -17.81
N LEU A 470 -7.05 1.97 -16.69
CA LEU A 470 -6.52 2.29 -15.35
C LEU A 470 -5.16 1.63 -15.09
N HIS A 471 -4.92 0.44 -15.65
CA HIS A 471 -3.63 -0.23 -15.61
C HIS A 471 -2.58 0.52 -16.43
N ALA A 472 -2.97 1.09 -17.57
CA ALA A 472 -2.12 1.97 -18.36
C ALA A 472 -1.66 3.19 -17.55
N TYR A 473 -2.61 3.89 -16.92
CA TYR A 473 -2.28 5.01 -16.02
C TYR A 473 -1.37 4.58 -14.87
N ALA A 474 -1.57 3.39 -14.29
CA ALA A 474 -0.73 2.91 -13.17
C ALA A 474 0.71 2.67 -13.67
N CYS A 475 0.84 1.95 -14.78
CA CYS A 475 2.13 1.71 -15.41
C CYS A 475 2.87 3.02 -15.76
N GLU A 476 2.17 4.04 -16.28
CA GLU A 476 2.78 5.34 -16.60
C GLU A 476 3.41 5.98 -15.36
N VAL A 477 2.69 6.02 -14.25
CA VAL A 477 3.13 6.70 -13.02
C VAL A 477 4.15 5.86 -12.22
N GLU A 478 4.24 4.58 -12.54
CA GLU A 478 5.26 3.64 -12.04
C GLU A 478 6.52 3.62 -12.91
N GLY A 479 6.50 4.26 -14.09
CA GLY A 479 7.66 4.34 -15.00
C GLY A 479 7.81 3.15 -15.93
N GLY A 480 6.73 2.42 -16.19
CA GLY A 480 6.73 1.35 -17.18
C GLY A 480 6.87 1.88 -18.61
N THR A 481 7.47 1.06 -19.48
CA THR A 481 7.78 1.45 -20.86
C THR A 481 6.71 1.04 -21.86
N ASP A 482 5.91 0.01 -21.55
CA ASP A 482 4.82 -0.53 -22.37
C ASP A 482 3.52 -0.56 -21.57
N CYS A 483 2.92 0.61 -21.40
CA CYS A 483 1.75 0.80 -20.53
C CYS A 483 0.43 0.59 -21.26
N GLY A 484 0.40 -0.18 -22.36
CA GLY A 484 -0.82 -0.31 -23.15
C GLY A 484 -1.30 1.01 -23.77
N ALA A 485 -0.42 2.02 -23.86
CA ALA A 485 -0.71 3.25 -24.57
C ALA A 485 -1.03 2.92 -26.04
N PRO A 486 -2.10 3.48 -26.62
CA PRO A 486 -2.47 3.22 -28.02
C PRO A 486 -1.34 3.52 -29.02
N LEU A 487 -0.46 4.47 -28.65
CA LEU A 487 0.75 4.86 -29.34
C LEU A 487 1.84 5.12 -28.28
N THR A 488 3.01 4.53 -28.46
CA THR A 488 4.19 4.81 -27.63
C THR A 488 5.33 5.28 -28.53
N LEU A 489 5.84 6.49 -28.32
CA LEU A 489 6.98 7.07 -29.01
C LEU A 489 8.24 6.97 -28.14
N HIS A 490 9.31 6.46 -28.74
CA HIS A 490 10.63 6.42 -28.16
C HIS A 490 11.59 7.29 -28.97
N GLY A 491 12.59 7.86 -28.29
CA GLY A 491 13.63 8.65 -28.94
C GLY A 491 14.99 8.41 -28.31
N THR A 492 15.93 7.91 -29.11
CA THR A 492 17.32 7.67 -28.69
C THR A 492 18.21 8.80 -29.20
N PRO A 493 18.93 9.52 -28.31
CA PRO A 493 19.79 10.63 -28.72
C PRO A 493 21.06 10.15 -29.44
N ALA A 494 21.51 10.94 -30.40
CA ALA A 494 22.77 10.79 -31.13
C ALA A 494 23.38 12.15 -31.49
N ASP A 495 24.57 12.16 -32.09
CA ASP A 495 25.23 13.41 -32.51
C ASP A 495 24.42 14.10 -33.60
N GLN A 496 23.86 15.27 -33.26
CA GLN A 496 22.99 16.09 -34.11
C GLN A 496 21.80 15.33 -34.69
N ALA A 497 21.36 14.27 -34.00
CA ALA A 497 20.31 13.38 -34.46
C ALA A 497 19.53 12.77 -33.30
N ILE A 498 18.28 12.40 -33.57
CA ILE A 498 17.45 11.61 -32.67
C ILE A 498 16.83 10.47 -33.49
N TYR A 499 17.08 9.24 -33.05
CA TYR A 499 16.44 8.05 -33.62
C TYR A 499 15.10 7.84 -32.94
N LEU A 500 14.02 8.00 -33.69
CA LEU A 500 12.67 7.75 -33.21
C LEU A 500 12.21 6.37 -33.66
N ASP A 501 11.54 5.67 -32.76
CA ASP A 501 10.76 4.46 -33.04
C ASP A 501 9.46 4.51 -32.23
N TRP A 502 8.44 3.80 -32.69
CA TRP A 502 7.15 3.80 -32.00
C TRP A 502 6.39 2.50 -32.15
N GLU A 503 5.57 2.21 -31.15
CA GLU A 503 4.68 1.06 -31.10
C GLU A 503 3.22 1.53 -31.15
N VAL A 504 2.36 0.72 -31.78
CA VAL A 504 0.92 1.02 -31.90
C VAL A 504 0.16 -0.18 -31.39
N ASN A 505 -0.44 -0.03 -30.21
CA ASN A 505 -1.15 -1.10 -29.49
C ASN A 505 -2.66 -1.04 -29.70
N THR A 506 -3.12 -0.27 -30.67
CA THR A 506 -4.54 -0.20 -31.09
C THR A 506 -4.70 -0.33 -32.61
N THR A 507 -5.93 -0.55 -33.07
CA THR A 507 -6.22 -0.55 -34.50
C THR A 507 -6.39 0.89 -34.99
N ILE A 508 -5.57 1.31 -35.95
CA ILE A 508 -5.73 2.57 -36.68
C ILE A 508 -6.08 2.31 -38.15
N PRO A 509 -6.87 3.20 -38.80
CA PRO A 509 -7.17 3.06 -40.22
C PRO A 509 -5.90 3.04 -41.07
N ILE A 510 -5.80 2.11 -42.02
CA ILE A 510 -4.65 1.98 -42.94
C ILE A 510 -4.43 3.22 -43.82
N THR A 511 -5.43 4.11 -43.91
CA THR A 511 -5.35 5.38 -44.63
C THR A 511 -4.71 6.50 -43.79
N SER A 512 -4.37 6.23 -42.54
CA SER A 512 -3.73 7.20 -41.66
C SER A 512 -2.29 7.48 -42.13
N THR A 513 -1.75 8.63 -41.72
CA THR A 513 -0.35 9.01 -41.97
C THR A 513 0.31 9.48 -40.69
N TRP A 514 1.61 9.30 -40.55
CA TRP A 514 2.34 9.85 -39.41
C TRP A 514 2.76 11.29 -39.67
N GLN A 515 2.69 12.12 -38.63
CA GLN A 515 3.25 13.47 -38.59
C GLN A 515 4.12 13.63 -37.35
N ILE A 516 5.36 14.07 -37.53
CA ILE A 516 6.26 14.40 -36.41
C ILE A 516 6.39 15.92 -36.34
N SER A 517 6.20 16.49 -35.15
CA SER A 517 6.30 17.92 -34.89
C SER A 517 7.23 18.17 -33.69
N TYR A 518 8.03 19.22 -33.77
CA TYR A 518 8.90 19.72 -32.71
C TYR A 518 9.28 21.19 -33.02
N ASP A 519 9.76 21.90 -32.00
CA ASP A 519 10.35 23.23 -32.15
C ASP A 519 11.87 23.14 -31.96
N GLY A 520 12.63 23.74 -32.88
CA GLY A 520 14.10 23.71 -32.87
C GLY A 520 14.73 25.07 -33.20
N PRO A 521 16.00 25.31 -32.79
CA PRO A 521 16.76 26.47 -33.23
C PRO A 521 16.81 26.68 -34.75
N THR A 522 17.10 27.92 -35.18
CA THR A 522 17.25 28.24 -36.59
C THR A 522 18.41 27.45 -37.21
N GLY A 523 18.12 26.66 -38.25
CA GLY A 523 19.10 25.82 -38.94
C GLY A 523 18.82 24.32 -38.81
N ASP A 524 17.96 23.94 -37.86
CA ASP A 524 17.51 22.57 -37.69
C ASP A 524 16.63 22.08 -38.86
N GLN A 525 16.47 20.77 -38.98
CA GLN A 525 15.52 20.15 -39.92
C GLN A 525 14.11 20.75 -39.75
N THR A 526 13.43 20.99 -40.88
CA THR A 526 12.12 21.62 -40.86
C THR A 526 11.05 20.70 -40.27
N SER A 527 10.25 21.26 -39.38
CA SER A 527 9.09 20.66 -38.71
C SER A 527 7.81 21.38 -39.16
N PRO A 528 6.67 20.68 -39.36
CA PRO A 528 6.47 19.25 -39.12
C PRO A 528 6.94 18.39 -40.31
N ILE A 529 7.30 17.15 -40.02
CA ILE A 529 7.57 16.11 -41.01
C ILE A 529 6.26 15.38 -41.29
N THR A 530 5.85 15.32 -42.56
CA THR A 530 4.55 14.75 -42.99
C THR A 530 4.72 13.72 -44.10
N GLY A 531 3.66 12.97 -44.39
CA GLY A 531 3.62 12.05 -45.54
C GLY A 531 4.20 10.66 -45.28
N MET A 532 4.49 10.35 -44.01
CA MET A 532 4.89 9.01 -43.59
C MET A 532 3.68 8.07 -43.60
N LEU A 533 3.79 6.94 -44.28
CA LEU A 533 2.69 5.97 -44.38
C LEU A 533 2.51 5.23 -43.06
N GLU A 534 1.26 4.83 -42.77
CA GLU A 534 0.89 4.10 -41.56
C GLU A 534 1.86 2.97 -41.18
N PRO A 535 2.36 2.09 -42.07
CA PRO A 535 3.26 0.99 -41.67
C PRO A 535 4.63 1.42 -41.12
N THR A 536 4.96 2.72 -41.22
CA THR A 536 6.21 3.27 -40.70
C THR A 536 6.21 3.20 -39.18
N ARG A 537 7.32 2.75 -38.59
CA ARG A 537 7.49 2.60 -37.13
C ARG A 537 8.79 3.20 -36.60
N ALA A 538 9.55 3.89 -37.45
CA ALA A 538 10.78 4.56 -37.07
C ALA A 538 11.09 5.72 -38.02
N TYR A 539 11.76 6.76 -37.51
CA TYR A 539 12.24 7.91 -38.26
C TYR A 539 13.48 8.50 -37.60
N THR A 540 14.45 8.99 -38.37
CA THR A 540 15.63 9.68 -37.81
C THR A 540 15.54 11.17 -38.06
N LEU A 541 15.44 11.97 -37.00
CA LEU A 541 15.65 13.41 -37.06
C LEU A 541 17.15 13.69 -37.20
N THR A 542 17.52 14.62 -38.07
CA THR A 542 18.93 14.96 -38.34
C THR A 542 19.14 16.47 -38.39
N GLY A 543 20.39 16.91 -38.25
CA GLY A 543 20.72 18.33 -38.27
C GLY A 543 20.21 19.07 -37.04
N LEU A 544 20.04 18.37 -35.92
CA LEU A 544 19.61 18.96 -34.65
C LEU A 544 20.80 19.57 -33.91
N THR A 545 20.55 20.55 -33.06
CA THR A 545 21.56 21.17 -32.21
C THR A 545 21.79 20.31 -30.95
N ASN A 546 23.00 19.77 -30.79
CA ASN A 546 23.37 19.03 -29.58
C ASN A 546 23.16 19.87 -28.31
N TYR A 547 22.85 19.18 -27.21
CA TYR A 547 22.61 19.77 -25.89
C TYR A 547 21.41 20.72 -25.81
N THR A 548 20.50 20.65 -26.79
CA THR A 548 19.19 21.33 -26.78
C THR A 548 18.09 20.29 -26.58
N SER A 549 17.19 20.49 -25.61
CA SER A 549 16.04 19.59 -25.41
C SER A 549 14.95 19.85 -26.46
N TYR A 550 14.47 18.80 -27.09
CA TYR A 550 13.38 18.83 -28.06
C TYR A 550 12.18 18.09 -27.49
N ALA A 551 11.03 18.75 -27.41
CA ALA A 551 9.75 18.09 -27.22
C ALA A 551 9.22 17.65 -28.59
N ILE A 552 9.23 16.35 -28.85
CA ILE A 552 8.90 15.75 -30.15
C ILE A 552 7.55 15.06 -30.02
N THR A 553 6.56 15.54 -30.78
CA THR A 553 5.21 14.97 -30.84
C THR A 553 5.04 14.14 -32.11
N LEU A 554 4.64 12.89 -31.98
CA LEU A 554 4.20 12.02 -33.08
C LEU A 554 2.67 11.95 -33.08
N ASN A 555 2.06 12.23 -34.23
CA ASN A 555 0.62 12.08 -34.45
C ASN A 555 0.34 11.01 -35.52
N ALA A 556 -0.62 10.12 -35.25
CA ALA A 556 -1.34 9.42 -36.31
C ALA A 556 -2.44 10.35 -36.84
N MET A 557 -2.41 10.68 -38.12
CA MET A 557 -3.31 11.63 -38.77
C MET A 557 -4.31 10.91 -39.67
N LEU A 558 -5.60 11.19 -39.50
CA LEU A 558 -6.68 10.79 -40.41
C LEU A 558 -7.40 12.05 -40.89
N ASP A 559 -7.47 12.25 -42.21
CA ASP A 559 -8.11 13.43 -42.81
C ASP A 559 -7.64 14.77 -42.19
N SER A 560 -6.33 14.88 -41.92
CA SER A 560 -5.68 16.04 -41.27
C SER A 560 -6.01 16.25 -39.79
N THR A 561 -6.68 15.30 -39.14
CA THR A 561 -6.97 15.32 -37.70
C THR A 561 -6.10 14.29 -36.98
N PRO A 562 -5.41 14.65 -35.88
CA PRO A 562 -4.69 13.66 -35.07
C PRO A 562 -5.70 12.73 -34.38
N ILE A 563 -5.55 11.43 -34.58
CA ILE A 563 -6.36 10.37 -33.97
C ILE A 563 -5.61 9.62 -32.86
N LEU A 564 -4.28 9.66 -32.87
CA LEU A 564 -3.39 9.25 -31.78
C LEU A 564 -2.27 10.28 -31.66
N THR A 565 -1.79 10.52 -30.44
CA THR A 565 -0.66 11.42 -30.19
C THR A 565 0.20 10.86 -29.07
N ASP A 566 1.52 10.99 -29.19
CA ASP A 566 2.45 10.80 -28.10
C ASP A 566 3.61 11.79 -28.23
N THR A 567 4.21 12.19 -27.11
CA THR A 567 5.30 13.17 -27.07
C THR A 567 6.44 12.69 -26.20
N VAL A 568 7.68 12.83 -26.69
CA VAL A 568 8.89 12.52 -25.94
C VAL A 568 9.81 13.74 -25.89
N THR A 569 10.45 13.98 -24.74
CA THR A 569 11.51 15.00 -24.65
C THR A 569 12.88 14.34 -24.73
N VAL A 570 13.67 14.73 -25.74
CA VAL A 570 14.99 14.15 -26.00
C VAL A 570 16.01 15.23 -26.31
N MET A 571 17.23 15.07 -25.81
CA MET A 571 18.35 15.98 -26.05
C MET A 571 19.47 15.25 -26.81
N PRO A 572 19.76 15.60 -28.08
CA PRO A 572 20.85 15.00 -28.84
C PRO A 572 22.22 15.39 -28.25
N THR A 573 23.21 14.52 -28.41
CA THR A 573 24.53 14.66 -27.79
C THR A 573 25.61 13.98 -28.63
N ASP A 574 26.78 14.62 -28.76
CA ASP A 574 27.98 14.06 -29.39
C ASP A 574 28.81 13.15 -28.47
N ARG A 575 28.38 13.00 -27.21
CA ARG A 575 29.00 12.09 -26.23
C ARG A 575 28.14 10.85 -26.06
N PHE A 576 28.78 9.67 -26.11
CA PHE A 576 28.19 8.40 -25.67
C PHE A 576 27.77 8.52 -24.19
N SER A 577 26.50 8.85 -23.94
CA SER A 577 25.91 8.85 -22.60
C SER A 577 25.09 7.58 -22.42
N TYR A 578 25.55 6.69 -21.54
CA TYR A 578 24.83 5.47 -21.09
C TYR A 578 23.79 5.78 -19.99
N LEU A 579 23.35 7.04 -19.88
CA LEU A 579 22.36 7.52 -18.90
C LEU A 579 21.18 8.11 -19.67
N PRO A 580 19.92 7.82 -19.28
CA PRO A 580 18.77 8.31 -20.01
C PRO A 580 18.60 9.81 -19.73
N LEU A 581 18.91 10.64 -20.73
CA LEU A 581 18.47 12.04 -20.85
C LEU A 581 17.13 12.12 -21.58
N ILE A 582 16.28 11.11 -21.35
CA ILE A 582 14.94 10.98 -21.91
C ILE A 582 14.00 11.13 -20.72
N THR A 583 13.22 12.20 -20.70
CA THR A 583 12.11 12.38 -19.76
C THR A 583 10.81 12.21 -20.55
N LYS A 584 9.98 11.26 -20.13
CA LYS A 584 8.58 11.19 -20.57
C LYS A 584 7.78 12.29 -19.87
#